data_AF-A0A0N8R082-F1
#
_entry.id   AF-A0A0N8R082-F1
#
_cell.length_a   1.000
_cell.length_b   1.000
_cell.length_c   1.000
_cell.angle_alpha   90.00
_cell.angle_beta   90.00
_cell.angle_gamma   90.00
#
_symmetry.space_group_name_H-M   'P 1'
#
loop_
_entity.id
_entity.type
_entity.pdbx_description
1 polymer ?
#
loop_
_entity_poly.entity_id
_entity_poly.type
_entity_poly.pdbx_seq_one_letter_code
_entity_poly.pdbx_strand_id
1 'polypeptide(L)'
;MTSSSQRLALLEAVVEQSFNAVLITDAEMTGGGPFIVYVNPAFCAMTGYAAEDLIGVSPRILQGPETDPQIIERMRRCLSERLFFEGSTINYRADGSPYVVEWKISPVRDEAGVVCNFVSVQQNISPRIRAEREQYLLAQALNAALDPIIITDRNSVTVFVNEAFQNITGYSATEIVGQNPGMLRSGKHDEAFYAQFNETLASGEPFRTTFINKRKDGSLFYAEHSISPLRDLEGKITHYVSISPDVTTRMGREQQLLEFAHSDPLTGLDNRRAAEHTLERLINTTRVSGRPFSLIICDIDHFKQVNDRYGHPAGDSVLKSVADILKHQVRMFDVAARWGGEEFLVLVADSSLNQAAELAERLRKGVASLELTETGCITISLGVAELESGETAASLIQRADKALYQAKRLGRNRVERAS
;
A
#
# COMPACT_ATOMS: atom_id res chain seq x y z
N MET A 1 9.85 50.59 51.53
CA MET A 1 10.12 51.28 50.25
C MET A 1 11.52 50.87 49.82
N THR A 2 11.66 50.14 48.72
CA THR A 2 12.98 49.84 48.15
C THR A 2 13.67 51.16 47.78
N SER A 3 14.94 51.33 48.16
CA SER A 3 15.69 52.54 47.81
C SER A 3 15.85 52.64 46.29
N SER A 4 15.99 53.86 45.75
CA SER A 4 16.17 54.08 44.30
C SER A 4 17.29 53.22 43.71
N SER A 5 18.37 53.01 44.48
CA SER A 5 19.50 52.14 44.12
C SER A 5 19.14 50.66 44.06
N GLN A 6 18.29 50.16 44.97
CA GLN A 6 17.82 48.78 44.95
C GLN A 6 16.89 48.51 43.75
N ARG A 7 16.07 49.51 43.37
CA ARG A 7 15.19 49.40 42.20
C ARG A 7 15.98 49.40 40.88
N LEU A 8 17.03 50.22 40.78
CA LEU A 8 17.91 50.25 39.61
C LEU A 8 18.66 48.93 39.44
N ALA A 9 19.27 48.42 40.52
CA ALA A 9 19.97 47.13 40.50
C ALA A 9 19.06 45.95 40.11
N LEU A 10 17.78 45.99 40.54
CA LEU A 10 16.80 45.00 40.14
C LEU A 10 16.46 45.09 38.63
N LEU A 11 16.26 46.29 38.09
CA LEU A 11 15.97 46.47 36.66
C LEU A 11 17.15 46.04 35.78
N GLU A 12 18.38 46.37 36.19
CA GLU A 12 19.60 45.93 35.52
C GLU A 12 19.71 44.41 35.49
N ALA A 13 19.51 43.75 36.65
CA ALA A 13 19.51 42.29 36.73
C ALA A 13 18.43 41.64 35.85
N VAL A 14 17.24 42.26 35.74
CA VAL A 14 16.15 41.76 34.89
C VAL A 14 16.51 41.84 33.40
N VAL A 15 17.17 42.91 32.96
CA VAL A 15 17.59 43.05 31.56
C VAL A 15 18.75 42.12 31.23
N GLU A 16 19.73 42.01 32.13
CA GLU A 16 20.88 41.10 32.02
C GLU A 16 20.46 39.63 31.93
N GLN A 17 19.49 39.21 32.76
CA GLN A 17 19.01 37.82 32.80
C GLN A 17 17.85 37.56 31.84
N SER A 18 17.46 38.55 31.02
CA SER A 18 16.36 38.39 30.08
C SER A 18 16.71 37.37 28.99
N PHE A 19 15.76 36.49 28.68
CA PHE A 19 15.90 35.52 27.59
C PHE A 19 15.89 36.20 26.21
N ASN A 20 15.22 37.36 26.09
CA ASN A 20 15.21 38.11 24.84
C ASN A 20 16.51 38.89 24.70
N ALA A 21 17.01 38.98 23.48
CA ALA A 21 18.16 39.81 23.16
C ALA A 21 17.75 41.30 23.28
N VAL A 22 18.47 42.05 24.12
CA VAL A 22 18.24 43.47 24.36
C VAL A 22 19.48 44.25 23.93
N LEU A 23 19.22 45.30 23.16
CA LEU A 23 20.21 46.26 22.70
C LEU A 23 19.68 47.66 22.98
N ILE A 24 20.53 48.55 23.51
CA ILE A 24 20.23 49.98 23.65
C ILE A 24 21.25 50.75 22.84
N THR A 25 20.77 51.70 22.05
CA THR A 25 21.61 52.66 21.33
C THR A 25 21.41 54.07 21.89
N ASP A 26 22.32 54.98 21.61
CA ASP A 26 22.04 56.41 21.68
C ASP A 26 20.91 56.82 20.70
N ALA A 27 20.50 58.08 20.80
CA ALA A 27 19.53 58.72 19.93
C ALA A 27 20.17 59.51 18.78
N GLU A 28 21.49 59.40 18.55
CA GLU A 28 22.21 60.18 17.54
C GLU A 28 22.06 59.52 16.15
N MET A 29 21.38 60.19 15.23
CA MET A 29 21.14 59.66 13.88
C MET A 29 22.17 60.16 12.84
N THR A 30 23.06 61.07 13.22
CA THR A 30 24.11 61.65 12.38
C THR A 30 25.39 60.79 12.36
N GLY A 31 26.27 61.00 11.38
CA GLY A 31 27.62 60.40 11.39
C GLY A 31 27.72 58.87 11.27
N GLY A 32 26.62 58.18 10.91
CA GLY A 32 26.59 56.72 10.82
C GLY A 32 25.83 56.02 11.95
N GLY A 33 25.31 56.79 12.92
CA GLY A 33 24.55 56.29 14.07
C GLY A 33 23.16 55.67 13.74
N PRO A 34 22.44 55.21 14.77
CA PRO A 34 22.77 55.30 16.20
C PRO A 34 23.83 54.27 16.62
N PHE A 35 24.50 54.54 17.75
CA PHE A 35 25.59 53.69 18.28
C PHE A 35 25.16 52.93 19.52
N ILE A 36 25.59 51.68 19.62
CA ILE A 36 25.27 50.77 20.71
C ILE A 36 25.92 51.28 22.01
N VAL A 37 25.12 51.44 23.07
CA VAL A 37 25.60 51.83 24.41
C VAL A 37 25.46 50.70 25.42
N TYR A 38 24.63 49.70 25.13
CA TYR A 38 24.44 48.55 26.00
C TYR A 38 23.89 47.36 25.21
N VAL A 39 24.35 46.15 25.53
CA VAL A 39 23.79 44.88 25.06
C VAL A 39 23.75 43.90 26.23
N ASN A 40 22.71 43.07 26.28
CA ASN A 40 22.65 42.01 27.29
C ASN A 40 23.32 40.71 26.79
N PRO A 41 23.60 39.74 27.67
CA PRO A 41 24.20 38.45 27.32
C PRO A 41 23.42 37.67 26.25
N ALA A 42 22.09 37.75 26.25
CA ALA A 42 21.25 37.11 25.24
C ALA A 42 21.50 37.68 23.83
N PHE A 43 21.74 39.00 23.72
CA PHE A 43 22.12 39.63 22.45
C PHE A 43 23.50 39.16 21.97
N CYS A 44 24.48 39.08 22.87
CA CYS A 44 25.81 38.54 22.54
C CYS A 44 25.72 37.08 22.08
N ALA A 45 24.97 36.23 22.78
CA ALA A 45 24.75 34.84 22.39
C ALA A 45 24.01 34.72 21.03
N MET A 46 23.03 35.60 20.78
CA MET A 46 22.28 35.61 19.53
C MET A 46 23.10 36.12 18.34
N THR A 47 24.04 37.05 18.54
CA THR A 47 24.81 37.64 17.43
C THR A 47 26.20 37.04 17.26
N GLY A 48 26.74 36.40 18.30
CA GLY A 48 28.09 35.85 18.32
C GLY A 48 29.19 36.89 18.56
N TYR A 49 28.84 38.17 18.75
CA TYR A 49 29.79 39.22 19.09
C TYR A 49 29.96 39.34 20.61
N ALA A 50 31.15 39.71 21.06
CA ALA A 50 31.36 40.12 22.44
C ALA A 50 30.77 41.52 22.67
N ALA A 51 30.34 41.82 23.89
CA ALA A 51 29.75 43.11 24.22
C ALA A 51 30.73 44.27 23.93
N GLU A 52 32.01 44.09 24.26
CA GLU A 52 33.07 45.08 24.05
C GLU A 52 33.31 45.42 22.57
N ASP A 53 33.06 44.48 21.65
CA ASP A 53 33.15 44.70 20.21
C ASP A 53 31.93 45.44 19.64
N LEU A 54 30.83 45.49 20.41
CA LEU A 54 29.57 46.10 20.00
C LEU A 54 29.42 47.52 20.53
N ILE A 55 29.93 47.84 21.72
CA ILE A 55 29.79 49.19 22.29
C ILE A 55 30.45 50.23 21.37
N GLY A 56 29.72 51.30 21.05
CA GLY A 56 30.16 52.37 20.15
C GLY A 56 30.07 52.02 18.66
N VAL A 57 29.64 50.81 18.30
CA VAL A 57 29.45 50.38 16.92
C VAL A 57 27.99 50.58 16.51
N SER A 58 27.74 50.86 15.23
CA SER A 58 26.37 50.93 14.71
C SER A 58 25.79 49.51 14.54
N PRO A 59 24.52 49.25 14.91
CA PRO A 59 23.87 47.96 14.67
C PRO A 59 23.81 47.51 13.20
N ARG A 60 24.15 48.42 12.27
CA ARG A 60 24.33 48.13 10.85
C ARG A 60 25.37 47.05 10.56
N ILE A 61 26.31 46.80 11.48
CA ILE A 61 27.28 45.70 11.37
C ILE A 61 26.60 44.33 11.22
N LEU A 62 25.37 44.18 11.71
CA LEU A 62 24.59 42.95 11.59
C LEU A 62 23.87 42.81 10.24
N GLN A 63 23.90 43.85 9.39
CA GLN A 63 23.27 43.82 8.07
C GLN A 63 24.20 43.17 7.05
N GLY A 64 23.65 42.49 6.06
CA GLY A 64 24.40 41.85 4.99
C GLY A 64 23.59 41.69 3.70
N PRO A 65 24.02 40.81 2.77
CA PRO A 65 23.49 40.75 1.42
C PRO A 65 21.98 40.52 1.31
N GLU A 66 21.40 39.72 2.21
CA GLU A 66 19.97 39.37 2.19
C GLU A 66 19.13 40.23 3.16
N THR A 67 19.73 41.23 3.80
CA THR A 67 18.97 42.19 4.63
C THR A 67 18.06 43.02 3.74
N ASP A 68 16.76 43.03 4.04
CA ASP A 68 15.75 43.73 3.24
C ASP A 68 15.92 45.26 3.37
N PRO A 69 16.31 45.96 2.27
CA PRO A 69 16.55 47.39 2.32
C PRO A 69 15.30 48.21 2.61
N GLN A 70 14.09 47.73 2.24
CA GLN A 70 12.84 48.45 2.48
C GLN A 70 12.48 48.46 3.97
N ILE A 71 12.71 47.34 4.65
CA ILE A 71 12.49 47.21 6.09
C ILE A 71 13.48 48.11 6.86
N ILE A 72 14.76 48.11 6.44
CA ILE A 72 15.77 48.99 7.05
C ILE A 72 15.45 50.47 6.83
N GLU A 73 14.97 50.84 5.65
CA GLU A 73 14.58 52.24 5.38
C GLU A 73 13.36 52.66 6.21
N ARG A 74 12.36 51.78 6.35
CA ARG A 74 11.22 52.01 7.26
C ARG A 74 11.69 52.19 8.70
N MET A 75 12.61 51.34 9.15
CA MET A 75 13.19 51.43 10.48
C MET A 75 13.89 52.79 10.68
N ARG A 76 14.78 53.18 9.77
CA ARG A 76 15.48 54.48 9.86
C ARG A 76 14.52 55.66 9.94
N ARG A 77 13.45 55.63 9.12
CA ARG A 77 12.41 56.66 9.15
C ARG A 77 11.72 56.73 10.52
N CYS A 78 11.23 55.61 11.04
CA CYS A 78 10.61 55.54 12.36
C CYS A 78 11.54 56.09 13.45
N LEU A 79 12.82 55.69 13.45
CA LEU A 79 13.79 56.18 14.44
C LEU A 79 14.06 57.68 14.29
N SER A 80 14.19 58.20 13.07
CA SER A 80 14.38 59.64 12.83
C SER A 80 13.18 60.48 13.28
N GLU A 81 11.96 59.94 13.12
CA GLU A 81 10.71 60.55 13.58
C GLU A 81 10.43 60.28 15.07
N ARG A 82 11.34 59.58 15.77
CA ARG A 82 11.22 59.24 17.19
C ARG A 82 9.99 58.37 17.52
N LEU A 83 9.64 57.48 16.59
CA LEU A 83 8.50 56.57 16.67
C LEU A 83 8.93 55.12 17.00
N PHE A 84 7.96 54.33 17.45
CA PHE A 84 8.10 52.88 17.60
C PHE A 84 8.28 52.20 16.25
N PHE A 85 9.13 51.16 16.21
CA PHE A 85 9.28 50.30 15.05
C PHE A 85 9.09 48.83 15.43
N GLU A 86 8.39 48.09 14.58
CA GLU A 86 8.32 46.63 14.60
C GLU A 86 8.58 46.09 13.19
N GLY A 87 9.34 45.00 13.09
CA GLY A 87 9.61 44.35 11.82
C GLY A 87 10.55 43.17 11.95
N SER A 88 10.73 42.48 10.83
CA SER A 88 11.64 41.35 10.72
C SER A 88 12.42 41.41 9.41
N THR A 89 13.67 40.93 9.44
CA THR A 89 14.53 40.81 8.27
C THR A 89 15.69 39.85 8.57
N ILE A 90 16.66 39.72 7.66
CA ILE A 90 17.86 38.90 7.85
C ILE A 90 18.98 39.77 8.43
N ASN A 91 19.58 39.28 9.52
CA ASN A 91 20.84 39.75 10.08
C ASN A 91 21.91 38.65 9.97
N TYR A 92 23.16 39.02 10.19
CA TYR A 92 24.33 38.15 10.15
C TYR A 92 25.03 38.14 11.51
N ARG A 93 25.53 36.96 11.87
CA ARG A 93 26.36 36.76 13.07
C ARG A 93 27.81 37.14 12.80
N ALA A 94 28.62 37.19 13.86
CA ALA A 94 30.07 37.41 13.76
C ALA A 94 30.79 36.39 12.86
N ASP A 95 30.28 35.15 12.78
CA ASP A 95 30.80 34.09 11.91
C ASP A 95 30.30 34.18 10.45
N GLY A 96 29.47 35.18 10.13
CA GLY A 96 28.89 35.39 8.81
C GLY A 96 27.64 34.54 8.51
N SER A 97 27.12 33.77 9.46
CA SER A 97 25.90 33.00 9.25
C SER A 97 24.64 33.89 9.34
N PRO A 98 23.67 33.75 8.42
CA PRO A 98 22.44 34.52 8.45
C PRO A 98 21.43 33.97 9.46
N TYR A 99 20.64 34.86 10.05
CA TYR A 99 19.46 34.53 10.84
C TYR A 99 18.35 35.55 10.62
N VAL A 100 17.11 35.08 10.72
CA VAL A 100 15.92 35.93 10.65
C VAL A 100 15.68 36.48 12.04
N VAL A 101 15.71 37.79 12.13
CA VAL A 101 15.48 38.51 13.36
C VAL A 101 14.14 39.22 13.29
N GLU A 102 13.41 39.13 14.39
CA GLU A 102 12.22 39.93 14.65
C GLU A 102 12.56 40.88 15.79
N TRP A 103 12.30 42.18 15.60
CA TRP A 103 12.61 43.16 16.63
C TRP A 103 11.55 44.24 16.79
N LYS A 104 11.49 44.75 18.02
CA LYS A 104 10.69 45.90 18.43
C LYS A 104 11.61 46.96 19.00
N ILE A 105 11.57 48.17 18.45
CA ILE A 105 12.42 49.28 18.85
C ILE A 105 11.54 50.40 19.40
N SER A 106 11.81 50.79 20.64
CA SER A 106 11.07 51.83 21.35
C SER A 106 11.99 53.00 21.70
N PRO A 107 11.56 54.25 21.51
CA PRO A 107 12.30 55.41 22.00
C PRO A 107 12.23 55.49 23.53
N VAL A 108 13.35 55.82 24.17
CA VAL A 108 13.46 56.10 25.60
C VAL A 108 13.65 57.60 25.78
N ARG A 109 12.87 58.20 26.69
CA ARG A 109 12.85 59.64 26.95
C ARG A 109 13.47 59.95 28.31
N ASP A 110 14.18 61.07 28.38
CA ASP A 110 14.65 61.64 29.63
C ASP A 110 13.52 62.36 30.39
N GLU A 111 13.85 62.96 31.55
CA GLU A 111 12.90 63.72 32.38
C GLU A 111 12.34 64.97 31.67
N ALA A 112 13.04 65.51 30.67
CA ALA A 112 12.60 66.62 29.84
C ALA A 112 11.71 66.16 28.66
N GLY A 113 11.48 64.85 28.52
CA GLY A 113 10.67 64.26 27.45
C GLY A 113 11.40 64.12 26.11
N VAL A 114 12.71 64.39 26.06
CA VAL A 114 13.56 64.28 24.87
C VAL A 114 14.01 62.84 24.69
N VAL A 115 13.93 62.31 23.47
CA VAL A 115 14.41 60.95 23.19
C VAL A 115 15.93 60.92 23.24
N CYS A 116 16.47 60.23 24.24
CA CYS A 116 17.91 60.10 24.48
C CYS A 116 18.49 58.75 24.03
N ASN A 117 17.66 57.70 23.96
CA ASN A 117 18.09 56.36 23.58
C ASN A 117 16.99 55.63 22.80
N PHE A 118 17.36 54.53 22.15
CA PHE A 118 16.43 53.54 21.64
C PHE A 118 16.70 52.19 22.30
N VAL A 119 15.65 51.51 22.76
CA VAL A 119 15.74 50.13 23.24
C VAL A 119 15.14 49.20 22.19
N SER A 120 15.92 48.21 21.78
CA SER A 120 15.54 47.14 20.88
C SER A 120 15.42 45.84 21.65
N VAL A 121 14.28 45.17 21.53
CA VAL A 121 14.08 43.78 21.96
C VAL A 121 14.03 42.91 20.71
N GLN A 122 14.85 41.87 20.65
CA GLN A 122 15.07 41.06 19.45
C GLN A 122 14.91 39.57 19.74
N GLN A 123 14.43 38.83 18.74
CA GLN A 123 14.33 37.38 18.74
C GLN A 123 14.85 36.80 17.43
N ASN A 124 15.59 35.71 17.52
CA ASN A 124 15.93 34.88 16.36
C ASN A 124 14.78 33.90 16.08
N ILE A 125 14.07 34.14 14.98
CA ILE A 125 12.93 33.31 14.56
C ILE A 125 13.31 32.26 13.50
N SER A 126 14.58 32.17 13.10
CA SER A 126 15.04 31.14 12.14
C SER A 126 14.72 29.70 12.57
N PRO A 127 14.94 29.27 13.83
CA PRO A 127 14.63 27.90 14.24
C PRO A 127 13.14 27.57 14.07
N ARG A 128 12.27 28.52 14.41
CA ARG A 128 10.82 28.38 14.26
C ARG A 128 10.42 28.24 12.79
N ILE A 129 10.91 29.13 11.92
CA ILE A 129 10.63 29.07 10.48
C ILE A 129 11.12 27.75 9.87
N ARG A 130 12.29 27.26 10.28
CA ARG A 130 12.83 25.97 9.82
C ARG A 130 11.94 24.81 10.23
N ALA A 131 11.52 24.76 11.50
CA ALA A 131 10.62 23.72 11.99
C ALA A 131 9.27 23.73 11.27
N GLU A 132 8.67 24.92 11.05
CA GLU A 132 7.41 25.06 10.30
C GLU A 132 7.56 24.60 8.84
N ARG A 133 8.67 24.93 8.18
CA ARG A 133 8.96 24.48 6.80
C ARG A 133 9.17 22.97 6.71
N GLU A 134 9.88 22.39 7.67
CA GLU A 134 10.11 20.95 7.72
C GLU A 134 8.79 20.19 7.93
N GLN A 135 7.96 20.64 8.86
CA GLN A 135 6.61 20.09 9.07
C GLN A 135 5.77 20.18 7.80
N TYR A 136 5.80 21.32 7.10
CA TYR A 136 5.08 21.50 5.84
C TYR A 136 5.58 20.55 4.74
N LEU A 137 6.89 20.38 4.61
CA LEU A 137 7.49 19.47 3.63
C LEU A 137 7.11 18.01 3.90
N LEU A 138 7.15 17.57 5.17
CA LEU A 138 6.76 16.21 5.55
C LEU A 138 5.26 15.96 5.27
N ALA A 139 4.40 16.93 5.56
CA ALA A 139 2.98 16.84 5.26
C ALA A 139 2.73 16.74 3.74
N GLN A 140 3.44 17.53 2.93
CA GLN A 140 3.39 17.42 1.48
C GLN A 140 3.87 16.06 0.98
N ALA A 141 4.97 15.53 1.53
CA ALA A 141 5.51 14.23 1.14
C ALA A 141 4.53 13.09 1.41
N LEU A 142 3.84 13.09 2.56
CA LEU A 142 2.78 12.12 2.86
C LEU A 142 1.61 12.23 1.88
N ASN A 143 1.22 13.45 1.51
CA ASN A 143 0.13 13.67 0.55
C ASN A 143 0.48 13.24 -0.88
N ALA A 144 1.73 13.46 -1.30
CA ALA A 144 2.21 13.10 -2.64
C ALA A 144 2.53 11.61 -2.82
N ALA A 145 2.53 10.81 -1.74
CA ALA A 145 2.76 9.38 -1.82
C ALA A 145 1.67 8.69 -2.67
N LEU A 146 2.09 7.78 -3.55
CA LEU A 146 1.19 7.08 -4.48
C LEU A 146 0.35 6.01 -3.81
N ASP A 147 0.84 5.44 -2.71
CA ASP A 147 0.09 4.43 -1.95
C ASP A 147 -0.84 5.12 -0.95
N PRO A 148 -2.05 4.57 -0.73
CA PRO A 148 -2.96 5.03 0.32
C PRO A 148 -2.30 5.04 1.69
N ILE A 149 -2.31 6.21 2.32
CA ILE A 149 -1.88 6.42 3.71
C ILE A 149 -3.09 6.87 4.52
N ILE A 150 -3.32 6.18 5.64
CA ILE A 150 -4.28 6.57 6.67
C ILE A 150 -3.61 6.56 8.04
N ILE A 151 -3.88 7.58 8.85
CA ILE A 151 -3.43 7.66 10.24
C ILE A 151 -4.66 7.71 11.14
N THR A 152 -4.67 6.89 12.18
CA THR A 152 -5.71 6.90 13.21
C THR A 152 -5.11 7.23 14.57
N ASP A 153 -5.92 7.77 15.48
CA ASP A 153 -5.58 7.80 16.89
C ASP A 153 -5.58 6.37 17.49
N ARG A 154 -5.25 6.28 18.78
CA ARG A 154 -5.24 5.02 19.54
C ARG A 154 -6.60 4.33 19.66
N ASN A 155 -7.71 5.03 19.39
CA ASN A 155 -9.07 4.51 19.42
C ASN A 155 -9.58 4.15 18.01
N SER A 156 -8.67 4.10 17.03
CA SER A 156 -9.00 3.84 15.62
C SER A 156 -9.91 4.91 14.99
N VAL A 157 -9.81 6.16 15.46
CA VAL A 157 -10.46 7.32 14.84
C VAL A 157 -9.49 7.94 13.84
N THR A 158 -9.91 8.09 12.59
CA THR A 158 -9.07 8.63 11.52
C THR A 158 -8.74 10.09 11.78
N VAL A 159 -7.46 10.43 11.76
CA VAL A 159 -6.97 11.81 11.92
C VAL A 159 -6.40 12.38 10.61
N PHE A 160 -5.98 11.52 9.69
CA PHE A 160 -5.41 11.92 8.41
C PHE A 160 -5.57 10.84 7.35
N VAL A 161 -5.80 11.26 6.11
CA VAL A 161 -5.69 10.44 4.90
C VAL A 161 -4.99 11.26 3.81
N ASN A 162 -4.19 10.60 2.97
CA ASN A 162 -3.55 11.26 1.83
C ASN A 162 -4.45 11.30 0.59
N GLU A 163 -3.96 11.88 -0.50
CA GLU A 163 -4.69 11.97 -1.78
C GLU A 163 -4.89 10.59 -2.42
N ALA A 164 -3.88 9.72 -2.38
CA ALA A 164 -3.97 8.36 -2.91
C ALA A 164 -5.08 7.55 -2.24
N PHE A 165 -5.25 7.67 -0.91
CA PHE A 165 -6.35 7.04 -0.19
C PHE A 165 -7.71 7.49 -0.73
N GLN A 166 -7.89 8.78 -0.97
CA GLN A 166 -9.14 9.32 -1.47
C GLN A 166 -9.43 8.81 -2.89
N ASN A 167 -8.41 8.82 -3.75
CA ASN A 167 -8.53 8.35 -5.14
C ASN A 167 -8.84 6.86 -5.23
N ILE A 168 -8.18 6.02 -4.42
CA ILE A 168 -8.36 4.57 -4.45
C ILE A 168 -9.67 4.17 -3.78
N THR A 169 -10.02 4.74 -2.63
CA THR A 169 -11.22 4.31 -1.89
C THR A 169 -12.51 4.99 -2.37
N GLY A 170 -12.40 6.17 -2.98
CA GLY A 170 -13.52 7.02 -3.37
C GLY A 170 -14.10 7.85 -2.22
N TYR A 171 -13.56 7.75 -1.00
CA TYR A 171 -13.99 8.57 0.14
C TYR A 171 -13.13 9.82 0.26
N SER A 172 -13.78 10.98 0.41
CA SER A 172 -13.07 12.23 0.65
C SER A 172 -12.53 12.32 2.08
N ALA A 173 -11.49 13.13 2.30
CA ALA A 173 -10.95 13.39 3.63
C ALA A 173 -12.03 13.89 4.61
N THR A 174 -12.96 14.74 4.15
CA THR A 174 -14.07 15.27 4.97
C THR A 174 -15.07 14.20 5.42
N GLU A 175 -15.18 13.10 4.69
CA GLU A 175 -16.10 12.00 5.04
C GLU A 175 -15.47 11.02 6.03
N ILE A 176 -14.14 10.86 6.00
CA ILE A 176 -13.46 9.82 6.77
C ILE A 176 -12.72 10.34 8.00
N VAL A 177 -12.22 11.57 7.98
CA VAL A 177 -11.57 12.15 9.16
C VAL A 177 -12.61 12.29 10.28
N GLY A 178 -12.26 11.80 11.48
CA GLY A 178 -13.16 11.67 12.63
C GLY A 178 -13.97 10.37 12.65
N GLN A 179 -13.86 9.51 11.63
CA GLN A 179 -14.57 8.23 11.55
C GLN A 179 -13.64 7.03 11.74
N ASN A 180 -14.22 5.88 12.07
CA ASN A 180 -13.50 4.62 12.11
C ASN A 180 -13.33 4.03 10.68
N PRO A 181 -12.14 3.54 10.29
CA PRO A 181 -11.88 2.97 8.95
C PRO A 181 -12.71 1.71 8.61
N GLY A 182 -13.50 1.19 9.55
CA GLY A 182 -14.34 0.00 9.39
C GLY A 182 -15.35 0.09 8.23
N MET A 183 -15.61 1.27 7.69
CA MET A 183 -16.40 1.47 6.45
C MET A 183 -15.79 0.80 5.21
N LEU A 184 -14.48 0.52 5.20
CA LEU A 184 -13.81 -0.21 4.12
C LEU A 184 -14.03 -1.73 4.17
N ARG A 185 -14.63 -2.26 5.25
CA ARG A 185 -14.82 -3.70 5.43
C ARG A 185 -15.74 -4.26 4.33
N SER A 186 -15.25 -5.28 3.63
CA SER A 186 -16.02 -6.00 2.60
C SER A 186 -16.93 -7.10 3.16
N GLY A 187 -16.69 -7.53 4.40
CA GLY A 187 -17.33 -8.72 4.97
C GLY A 187 -16.74 -10.06 4.50
N LYS A 188 -15.60 -10.06 3.80
CA LYS A 188 -14.91 -11.29 3.33
C LYS A 188 -13.95 -11.90 4.34
N HIS A 189 -13.66 -11.19 5.43
CA HIS A 189 -12.83 -11.66 6.54
C HIS A 189 -13.71 -11.99 7.75
N ASP A 190 -13.37 -13.06 8.46
CA ASP A 190 -14.12 -13.54 9.61
C ASP A 190 -13.77 -12.79 10.91
N GLU A 191 -14.50 -13.08 11.99
CA GLU A 191 -14.26 -12.43 13.29
C GLU A 191 -12.90 -12.79 13.88
N ALA A 192 -12.41 -14.01 13.64
CA ALA A 192 -11.12 -14.48 14.12
C ALA A 192 -9.97 -13.64 13.54
N PHE A 193 -10.04 -13.32 12.23
CA PHE A 193 -9.09 -12.45 11.57
C PHE A 193 -9.03 -11.05 12.21
N TYR A 194 -10.17 -10.42 12.47
CA TYR A 194 -10.20 -9.10 13.11
C TYR A 194 -9.78 -9.14 14.58
N ALA A 195 -10.03 -10.24 15.29
CA ALA A 195 -9.54 -10.44 16.66
C ALA A 195 -8.01 -10.47 16.69
N GLN A 196 -7.37 -11.28 15.84
CA GLN A 196 -5.92 -11.37 15.72
C GLN A 196 -5.29 -10.02 15.33
N PHE A 197 -5.92 -9.33 14.39
CA PHE A 197 -5.54 -7.98 13.98
C PHE A 197 -5.51 -7.00 15.16
N ASN A 198 -6.60 -6.93 15.93
CA ASN A 198 -6.71 -6.04 17.08
C ASN A 198 -5.70 -6.39 18.18
N GLU A 199 -5.49 -7.68 18.44
CA GLU A 199 -4.52 -8.16 19.42
C GLU A 199 -3.09 -7.76 19.04
N THR A 200 -2.71 -7.91 17.77
CA THR A 200 -1.38 -7.54 17.27
C THR A 200 -1.14 -6.03 17.39
N LEU A 201 -2.14 -5.20 17.07
CA LEU A 201 -2.00 -3.76 17.23
C LEU A 201 -1.93 -3.33 18.71
N ALA A 202 -2.64 -4.04 19.59
CA ALA A 202 -2.64 -3.78 21.03
C ALA A 202 -1.30 -4.14 21.69
N SER A 203 -0.61 -5.18 21.20
CA SER A 203 0.75 -5.52 21.66
C SER A 203 1.81 -4.51 21.20
N GLY A 204 1.47 -3.65 20.22
CA GLY A 204 2.37 -2.64 19.68
C GLY A 204 3.35 -3.18 18.64
N GLU A 205 3.06 -4.35 18.08
CA GLU A 205 3.78 -4.94 16.96
C GLU A 205 3.19 -4.47 15.62
N PRO A 206 4.02 -4.33 14.57
CA PRO A 206 3.51 -4.06 13.23
C PRO A 206 2.64 -5.22 12.73
N PHE A 207 1.55 -4.89 12.04
CA PHE A 207 0.68 -5.87 11.40
C PHE A 207 0.77 -5.75 9.88
N ARG A 208 0.99 -6.87 9.20
CA ARG A 208 1.05 -6.93 7.73
C ARG A 208 0.17 -8.06 7.20
N THR A 209 -0.77 -7.73 6.33
CA THR A 209 -1.59 -8.73 5.64
C THR A 209 -2.34 -8.12 4.45
N THR A 210 -2.93 -8.96 3.61
CA THR A 210 -3.79 -8.54 2.51
C THR A 210 -5.26 -8.50 2.94
N PHE A 211 -5.87 -7.32 2.86
CA PHE A 211 -7.30 -7.14 3.08
C PHE A 211 -8.06 -7.17 1.75
N ILE A 212 -9.26 -7.75 1.78
CA ILE A 212 -10.25 -7.54 0.73
C ILE A 212 -11.15 -6.42 1.23
N ASN A 213 -11.00 -5.23 0.67
CA ASN A 213 -11.74 -4.05 1.08
C ASN A 213 -12.80 -3.69 0.03
N LYS A 214 -13.70 -2.79 0.41
CA LYS A 214 -14.78 -2.30 -0.42
C LYS A 214 -14.65 -0.78 -0.58
N ARG A 215 -14.68 -0.31 -1.83
CA ARG A 215 -14.70 1.12 -2.17
C ARG A 215 -16.07 1.73 -1.90
N LYS A 216 -16.17 3.05 -1.99
CA LYS A 216 -17.43 3.79 -1.86
C LYS A 216 -18.50 3.37 -2.87
N ASP A 217 -18.09 3.02 -4.10
CA ASP A 217 -19.00 2.53 -5.16
C ASP A 217 -19.43 1.06 -4.97
N GLY A 218 -18.91 0.37 -3.95
CA GLY A 218 -19.19 -1.03 -3.64
C GLY A 218 -18.26 -2.03 -4.31
N SER A 219 -17.36 -1.61 -5.20
CA SER A 219 -16.37 -2.50 -5.82
C SER A 219 -15.36 -3.03 -4.79
N LEU A 220 -14.92 -4.27 -4.99
CA LEU A 220 -13.94 -4.91 -4.13
C LEU A 220 -12.52 -4.66 -4.65
N PHE A 221 -11.58 -4.53 -3.72
CA PHE A 221 -10.17 -4.41 -4.04
C PHE A 221 -9.29 -5.09 -3.00
N TYR A 222 -8.09 -5.48 -3.44
CA TYR A 222 -7.09 -6.10 -2.58
C TYR A 222 -6.08 -5.04 -2.15
N ALA A 223 -5.96 -4.85 -0.84
CA ALA A 223 -5.04 -3.90 -0.24
C ALA A 223 -4.03 -4.64 0.62
N GLU A 224 -2.74 -4.52 0.33
CA GLU A 224 -1.69 -5.07 1.17
C GLU A 224 -1.37 -4.06 2.26
N HIS A 225 -1.95 -4.22 3.45
CA HIS A 225 -1.81 -3.28 4.55
C HIS A 225 -0.52 -3.55 5.32
N SER A 226 0.29 -2.51 5.52
CA SER A 226 1.32 -2.45 6.57
C SER A 226 0.91 -1.41 7.60
N ILE A 227 0.63 -1.86 8.82
CA ILE A 227 0.13 -1.02 9.91
C ILE A 227 1.18 -0.98 11.02
N SER A 228 1.58 0.22 11.41
CA SER A 228 2.64 0.44 12.39
C SER A 228 2.19 1.42 13.47
N PRO A 229 2.44 1.13 14.76
CA PRO A 229 2.14 2.07 15.83
C PRO A 229 3.16 3.23 15.85
N LEU A 230 2.66 4.42 16.13
CA LEU A 230 3.45 5.62 16.38
C LEU A 230 3.47 5.90 17.89
N ARG A 231 4.65 6.16 18.42
CA ARG A 231 4.88 6.35 19.86
C ARG A 231 5.31 7.78 20.17
N ASP A 232 4.91 8.27 21.34
CA ASP A 232 5.43 9.52 21.88
C ASP A 232 6.84 9.35 22.47
N LEU A 233 7.39 10.45 23.01
CA LEU A 233 8.71 10.45 23.66
C LEU A 233 8.79 9.56 24.90
N GLU A 234 7.65 9.17 25.48
CA GLU A 234 7.54 8.26 26.64
C GLU A 234 7.36 6.79 26.20
N GLY A 235 7.33 6.51 24.89
CA GLY A 235 7.20 5.17 24.32
C GLY A 235 5.76 4.66 24.25
N LYS A 236 4.77 5.48 24.59
CA LYS A 236 3.35 5.12 24.58
C LYS A 236 2.78 5.28 23.17
N ILE A 237 1.97 4.31 22.75
CA ILE A 237 1.29 4.35 21.45
C ILE A 237 0.25 5.48 21.47
N THR A 238 0.38 6.41 20.52
CA THR A 238 -0.54 7.54 20.36
C THR A 238 -1.40 7.41 19.11
N HIS A 239 -0.83 6.86 18.04
CA HIS A 239 -1.46 6.74 16.72
C HIS A 239 -1.06 5.44 16.04
N TYR A 240 -1.75 5.10 14.96
CA TYR A 240 -1.36 4.06 14.03
C TYR A 240 -1.29 4.65 12.63
N VAL A 241 -0.26 4.29 11.86
CA VAL A 241 -0.16 4.60 10.43
C VAL A 241 -0.34 3.32 9.63
N SER A 242 -1.19 3.36 8.62
CA SER A 242 -1.33 2.30 7.63
C SER A 242 -0.94 2.82 6.25
N ILE A 243 -0.08 2.05 5.58
CA ILE A 243 0.22 2.18 4.16
C ILE A 243 -0.39 0.95 3.48
N SER A 244 -1.14 1.16 2.39
CA SER A 244 -1.96 0.09 1.81
C SER A 244 -1.97 0.11 0.27
N PRO A 245 -0.86 -0.28 -0.38
CA PRO A 245 -0.80 -0.45 -1.82
C PRO A 245 -1.94 -1.33 -2.34
N ASP A 246 -2.55 -0.86 -3.43
CA ASP A 246 -3.57 -1.62 -4.15
C ASP A 246 -2.90 -2.68 -5.03
N VAL A 247 -3.10 -3.94 -4.68
CA VAL A 247 -2.50 -5.09 -5.35
C VAL A 247 -3.51 -5.82 -6.24
N THR A 248 -4.69 -5.24 -6.48
CA THR A 248 -5.77 -5.86 -7.27
C THR A 248 -5.31 -6.28 -8.65
N THR A 249 -4.56 -5.42 -9.36
CA THR A 249 -4.04 -5.74 -10.71
C THR A 249 -2.99 -6.86 -10.67
N ARG A 250 -2.13 -6.89 -9.65
CA ARG A 250 -1.12 -7.94 -9.45
C ARG A 250 -1.81 -9.28 -9.19
N MET A 251 -2.73 -9.30 -8.22
CA MET A 251 -3.54 -10.47 -7.87
C MET A 251 -4.38 -10.97 -9.06
N GLY A 252 -4.98 -10.06 -9.84
CA GLY A 252 -5.74 -10.43 -11.04
C GLY A 252 -4.87 -11.08 -12.12
N ARG A 253 -3.64 -10.58 -12.33
CA ARG A 253 -2.68 -11.20 -13.26
C ARG A 253 -2.18 -12.55 -12.75
N GLU A 254 -1.89 -12.67 -11.47
CA GLU A 254 -1.50 -13.95 -10.87
C GLU A 254 -2.62 -14.99 -10.98
N GLN A 255 -3.88 -14.58 -10.73
CA GLN A 255 -5.04 -15.42 -10.91
C GLN A 255 -5.22 -15.86 -12.38
N GLN A 256 -5.06 -14.94 -13.34
CA GLN A 256 -5.10 -15.28 -14.77
C GLN A 256 -3.96 -16.23 -15.16
N LEU A 257 -2.75 -16.04 -14.62
CA LEU A 257 -1.62 -16.95 -14.84
C LEU A 257 -1.89 -18.34 -14.25
N LEU A 258 -2.55 -18.43 -13.10
CA LEU A 258 -2.99 -19.69 -12.50
C LEU A 258 -4.06 -20.38 -13.37
N GLU A 259 -5.02 -19.62 -13.90
CA GLU A 259 -6.04 -20.15 -14.83
C GLU A 259 -5.40 -20.67 -16.13
N PHE A 260 -4.41 -19.96 -16.69
CA PHE A 260 -3.61 -20.45 -17.82
C PHE A 260 -2.73 -21.65 -17.45
N ALA A 261 -2.23 -21.72 -16.22
CA ALA A 261 -1.42 -22.84 -15.77
C ALA A 261 -2.23 -24.13 -15.59
N HIS A 262 -3.55 -24.04 -15.41
CA HIS A 262 -4.43 -25.18 -15.10
C HIS A 262 -5.37 -25.61 -16.23
N SER A 263 -5.59 -24.77 -17.25
CA SER A 263 -6.46 -25.11 -18.40
C SER A 263 -5.68 -25.47 -19.66
N ASP A 264 -6.28 -26.28 -20.54
CA ASP A 264 -5.80 -26.54 -21.90
C ASP A 264 -6.30 -25.43 -22.84
N PRO A 265 -5.42 -24.69 -23.53
CA PRO A 265 -5.80 -23.49 -24.28
C PRO A 265 -6.65 -23.79 -25.52
N LEU A 266 -6.63 -25.02 -26.03
CA LEU A 266 -7.41 -25.39 -27.21
C LEU A 266 -8.86 -25.75 -26.85
N THR A 267 -9.03 -26.51 -25.77
CA THR A 267 -10.32 -27.13 -25.38
C THR A 267 -11.01 -26.43 -24.21
N GLY A 268 -10.28 -25.65 -23.41
CA GLY A 268 -10.80 -25.00 -22.21
C GLY A 268 -11.15 -25.96 -21.07
N LEU A 269 -10.76 -27.23 -21.18
CA LEU A 269 -10.78 -28.21 -20.09
C LEU A 269 -9.58 -28.02 -19.17
N ASP A 270 -9.54 -28.74 -18.05
CA ASP A 270 -8.32 -28.85 -17.25
C ASP A 270 -7.18 -29.45 -18.11
N ASN A 271 -5.96 -28.98 -17.92
CA ASN A 271 -4.80 -29.60 -18.54
C ASN A 271 -4.28 -30.77 -17.70
N ARG A 272 -3.33 -31.52 -18.26
CA ARG A 272 -2.70 -32.68 -17.60
C ARG A 272 -2.23 -32.38 -16.17
N ARG A 273 -1.58 -31.23 -15.93
CA ARG A 273 -1.03 -30.89 -14.60
C ARG A 273 -2.14 -30.67 -13.57
N ALA A 274 -3.19 -29.94 -13.94
CA ALA A 274 -4.35 -29.73 -13.06
C ALA A 274 -5.08 -31.04 -12.75
N ALA A 275 -5.20 -31.92 -13.75
CA ALA A 275 -5.79 -33.24 -13.60
C ALA A 275 -4.95 -34.15 -12.68
N GLU A 276 -3.63 -34.16 -12.81
CA GLU A 276 -2.72 -34.91 -11.92
C GLU A 276 -2.86 -34.46 -10.46
N HIS A 277 -2.86 -33.15 -10.20
CA HIS A 277 -3.05 -32.61 -8.87
C HIS A 277 -4.43 -32.95 -8.28
N THR A 278 -5.49 -32.86 -9.09
CA THR A 278 -6.85 -33.21 -8.64
C THR A 278 -6.99 -34.71 -8.38
N LEU A 279 -6.37 -35.56 -9.20
CA LEU A 279 -6.36 -37.00 -9.01
C LEU A 279 -5.74 -37.39 -7.65
N GLU A 280 -4.58 -36.83 -7.31
CA GLU A 280 -3.95 -37.09 -6.00
C GLU A 280 -4.84 -36.67 -4.83
N ARG A 281 -5.49 -35.50 -4.95
CA ARG A 281 -6.43 -35.00 -3.94
C ARG A 281 -7.64 -35.93 -3.77
N LEU A 282 -8.23 -36.40 -4.87
CA LEU A 282 -9.38 -37.30 -4.84
C LEU A 282 -9.03 -38.67 -4.24
N ILE A 283 -7.86 -39.23 -4.59
CA ILE A 283 -7.37 -40.48 -3.99
C ILE A 283 -7.24 -40.35 -2.46
N ASN A 284 -6.64 -39.25 -1.99
CA ASN A 284 -6.50 -39.01 -0.56
C ASN A 284 -7.86 -38.83 0.13
N THR A 285 -8.81 -38.15 -0.53
CA THR A 285 -10.16 -37.94 -0.01
C THR A 285 -10.95 -39.26 0.07
N THR A 286 -10.81 -40.13 -0.93
CA THR A 286 -11.42 -41.47 -0.94
C THR A 286 -10.87 -42.35 0.17
N ARG A 287 -9.55 -42.31 0.42
CA ARG A 287 -8.94 -43.07 1.52
C ARG A 287 -9.51 -42.71 2.89
N VAL A 288 -9.90 -41.45 3.08
CA VAL A 288 -10.50 -40.97 4.34
C VAL A 288 -12.01 -41.23 4.39
N SER A 289 -12.74 -40.96 3.30
CA SER A 289 -14.20 -41.03 3.28
C SER A 289 -14.76 -42.44 3.04
N GLY A 290 -13.96 -43.34 2.46
CA GLY A 290 -14.38 -44.67 2.03
C GLY A 290 -15.33 -44.68 0.83
N ARG A 291 -15.62 -43.53 0.21
CA ARG A 291 -16.49 -43.45 -0.96
C ARG A 291 -15.75 -43.87 -2.23
N PRO A 292 -16.37 -44.63 -3.14
CA PRO A 292 -15.71 -45.12 -4.33
C PRO A 292 -15.28 -43.96 -5.22
N PHE A 293 -14.16 -44.13 -5.93
CA PHE A 293 -13.65 -43.16 -6.89
C PHE A 293 -13.21 -43.89 -8.14
N SER A 294 -13.59 -43.37 -9.29
CA SER A 294 -13.29 -43.98 -10.58
C SER A 294 -12.69 -42.97 -11.55
N LEU A 295 -11.91 -43.50 -12.49
CA LEU A 295 -11.20 -42.74 -13.50
C LEU A 295 -11.52 -43.32 -14.87
N ILE A 296 -11.72 -42.45 -15.85
CA ILE A 296 -11.97 -42.79 -17.24
C ILE A 296 -10.86 -42.16 -18.08
N ILE A 297 -10.18 -42.96 -18.90
CA ILE A 297 -9.31 -42.45 -19.97
C ILE A 297 -10.05 -42.65 -21.29
N CYS A 298 -10.12 -41.61 -22.11
CA CYS A 298 -10.71 -41.67 -23.43
C CYS A 298 -9.69 -41.24 -24.50
N ASP A 299 -9.84 -41.79 -25.69
CA ASP A 299 -9.03 -41.45 -26.86
C ASP A 299 -9.91 -41.39 -28.10
N ILE A 300 -9.66 -40.38 -28.94
CA ILE A 300 -10.40 -40.19 -30.19
C ILE A 300 -9.94 -41.20 -31.23
N ASP A 301 -10.86 -42.06 -31.65
CA ASP A 301 -10.58 -43.12 -32.60
C ASP A 301 -10.15 -42.52 -33.95
N HIS A 302 -9.04 -43.04 -34.49
CA HIS A 302 -8.51 -42.66 -35.81
C HIS A 302 -8.19 -41.16 -35.95
N PHE A 303 -7.93 -40.43 -34.86
CA PHE A 303 -7.64 -38.98 -34.90
C PHE A 303 -6.48 -38.61 -35.85
N LYS A 304 -5.42 -39.43 -35.89
CA LYS A 304 -4.34 -39.25 -36.87
C LYS A 304 -4.86 -39.22 -38.33
N GLN A 305 -5.79 -40.11 -38.69
CA GLN A 305 -6.36 -40.13 -40.04
C GLN A 305 -7.18 -38.88 -40.34
N VAL A 306 -7.84 -38.31 -39.32
CA VAL A 306 -8.55 -37.03 -39.44
C VAL A 306 -7.56 -35.92 -39.78
N ASN A 307 -6.46 -35.81 -39.02
CA ASN A 307 -5.41 -34.82 -39.29
C ASN A 307 -4.77 -35.02 -40.67
N ASP A 308 -4.43 -36.25 -41.02
CA ASP A 308 -3.77 -36.58 -42.30
C ASP A 308 -4.70 -36.27 -43.49
N ARG A 309 -6.02 -36.39 -43.32
CA ARG A 309 -7.01 -36.20 -44.40
C ARG A 309 -7.53 -34.77 -44.52
N TYR A 310 -7.80 -34.11 -43.39
CA TYR A 310 -8.51 -32.83 -43.32
C TYR A 310 -7.65 -31.68 -42.74
N GLY A 311 -6.44 -32.00 -42.26
CA GLY A 311 -5.51 -31.03 -41.69
C GLY A 311 -5.73 -30.76 -40.20
N HIS A 312 -4.72 -30.15 -39.57
CA HIS A 312 -4.74 -29.82 -38.15
C HIS A 312 -5.92 -28.94 -37.70
N PRO A 313 -6.39 -27.93 -38.46
CA PRO A 313 -7.56 -27.14 -38.05
C PRO A 313 -8.83 -27.97 -37.88
N ALA A 314 -9.03 -29.00 -38.72
CA ALA A 314 -10.15 -29.93 -38.58
C ALA A 314 -9.99 -30.82 -37.34
N GLY A 315 -8.77 -31.29 -37.06
CA GLY A 315 -8.45 -32.00 -35.82
C GLY A 315 -8.69 -31.15 -34.57
N ASP A 316 -8.33 -29.88 -34.60
CA ASP A 316 -8.60 -28.93 -33.51
C ASP A 316 -10.10 -28.73 -33.28
N SER A 317 -10.90 -28.66 -34.35
CA SER A 317 -12.37 -28.60 -34.26
C SER A 317 -12.93 -29.87 -33.63
N VAL A 318 -12.44 -31.06 -34.01
CA VAL A 318 -12.82 -32.34 -33.40
C VAL A 318 -12.51 -32.36 -31.90
N LEU A 319 -11.31 -31.93 -31.51
CA LEU A 319 -10.90 -31.87 -30.10
C LEU A 319 -11.82 -30.96 -29.28
N LYS A 320 -12.18 -29.78 -29.82
CA LYS A 320 -13.13 -28.86 -29.18
C LYS A 320 -14.51 -29.47 -29.01
N SER A 321 -15.05 -30.10 -30.06
CA SER A 321 -16.38 -30.72 -29.98
C SER A 321 -16.44 -31.88 -29.01
N VAL A 322 -15.38 -32.71 -28.94
CA VAL A 322 -15.29 -33.77 -27.93
C VAL A 322 -15.20 -33.17 -26.52
N ALA A 323 -14.35 -32.17 -26.33
CA ALA A 323 -14.23 -31.48 -25.04
C ALA A 323 -15.54 -30.87 -24.55
N ASP A 324 -16.32 -30.26 -25.44
CA ASP A 324 -17.63 -29.71 -25.12
C ASP A 324 -18.61 -30.78 -24.63
N ILE A 325 -18.63 -31.97 -25.26
CA ILE A 325 -19.44 -33.10 -24.79
C ILE A 325 -19.02 -33.53 -23.39
N LEU A 326 -17.71 -33.68 -23.15
CA LEU A 326 -17.20 -34.07 -21.84
C LEU A 326 -17.62 -33.05 -20.78
N LYS A 327 -17.37 -31.77 -21.03
CA LYS A 327 -17.67 -30.67 -20.11
C LYS A 327 -19.13 -30.60 -19.70
N HIS A 328 -20.07 -30.86 -20.62
CA HIS A 328 -21.50 -30.74 -20.35
C HIS A 328 -22.14 -32.00 -19.76
N GLN A 329 -21.48 -33.16 -19.86
CA GLN A 329 -22.01 -34.42 -19.35
C GLN A 329 -21.47 -34.82 -17.97
N VAL A 330 -20.32 -34.27 -17.57
CA VAL A 330 -19.75 -34.46 -16.23
C VAL A 330 -20.47 -33.58 -15.19
N ARG A 331 -20.53 -34.04 -13.93
CA ARG A 331 -21.16 -33.28 -12.84
C ARG A 331 -20.23 -32.19 -12.30
N MET A 332 -20.76 -31.30 -11.47
CA MET A 332 -19.99 -30.23 -10.82
C MET A 332 -18.75 -30.72 -10.02
N PHE A 333 -18.81 -31.95 -9.49
CA PHE A 333 -17.71 -32.54 -8.70
C PHE A 333 -16.81 -33.49 -9.50
N ASP A 334 -17.17 -33.75 -10.76
CA ASP A 334 -16.36 -34.53 -11.68
C ASP A 334 -15.41 -33.56 -12.42
N VAL A 335 -14.26 -34.07 -12.88
CA VAL A 335 -13.30 -33.28 -13.65
C VAL A 335 -13.12 -33.89 -15.02
N ALA A 336 -13.20 -33.07 -16.07
CA ALA A 336 -12.81 -33.44 -17.42
C ALA A 336 -11.54 -32.67 -17.81
N ALA A 337 -10.54 -33.38 -18.31
CA ALA A 337 -9.24 -32.82 -18.65
C ALA A 337 -8.74 -33.34 -19.99
N ARG A 338 -7.95 -32.54 -20.70
CA ARG A 338 -7.17 -33.02 -21.85
C ARG A 338 -5.83 -33.55 -21.34
N TRP A 339 -5.63 -34.86 -21.47
CA TRP A 339 -4.46 -35.54 -20.93
C TRP A 339 -3.23 -35.38 -21.82
N GLY A 340 -3.43 -35.33 -23.14
CA GLY A 340 -2.40 -35.03 -24.12
C GLY A 340 -2.80 -35.46 -25.53
N GLY A 341 -2.44 -34.69 -26.56
CA GLY A 341 -2.78 -35.04 -27.95
C GLY A 341 -4.29 -35.21 -28.16
N GLU A 342 -4.71 -36.45 -28.43
CA GLU A 342 -6.10 -36.88 -28.64
C GLU A 342 -6.72 -37.59 -27.43
N GLU A 343 -6.02 -37.62 -26.30
CA GLU A 343 -6.44 -38.29 -25.06
C GLU A 343 -7.07 -37.32 -24.06
N PHE A 344 -8.14 -37.77 -23.40
CA PHE A 344 -8.82 -37.08 -22.32
C PHE A 344 -8.91 -37.95 -21.07
N LEU A 345 -8.99 -37.29 -19.92
CA LEU A 345 -9.17 -37.90 -18.62
C LEU A 345 -10.46 -37.38 -17.98
N VAL A 346 -11.25 -38.27 -17.40
CA VAL A 346 -12.39 -37.89 -16.56
C VAL A 346 -12.23 -38.51 -15.17
N LEU A 347 -12.22 -37.67 -14.15
CA LEU A 347 -12.18 -38.05 -12.75
C LEU A 347 -13.61 -38.04 -12.20
N VAL A 348 -14.10 -39.18 -11.75
CA VAL A 348 -15.49 -39.36 -11.34
C VAL A 348 -15.56 -39.60 -9.83
N ALA A 349 -15.91 -38.54 -9.10
CA ALA A 349 -15.97 -38.58 -7.64
C ALA A 349 -17.17 -39.39 -7.16
N ASP A 350 -17.03 -40.00 -5.97
CA ASP A 350 -18.10 -40.73 -5.28
C ASP A 350 -18.84 -41.76 -6.17
N SER A 351 -18.10 -42.43 -7.06
CA SER A 351 -18.64 -43.30 -8.10
C SER A 351 -17.86 -44.62 -8.22
N SER A 352 -18.60 -45.72 -8.19
CA SER A 352 -18.09 -47.08 -8.46
C SER A 352 -17.82 -47.31 -9.95
N LEU A 353 -17.15 -48.43 -10.26
CA LEU A 353 -16.81 -48.85 -11.61
C LEU A 353 -18.04 -48.88 -12.54
N ASN A 354 -19.17 -49.35 -12.03
CA ASN A 354 -20.42 -49.43 -12.80
C ASN A 354 -20.96 -48.04 -13.13
N GLN A 355 -20.98 -47.12 -12.16
CA GLN A 355 -21.48 -45.75 -12.35
C GLN A 355 -20.57 -44.96 -13.29
N ALA A 356 -19.26 -45.13 -13.17
CA ALA A 356 -18.30 -44.52 -14.09
C ALA A 356 -18.41 -45.12 -15.50
N ALA A 357 -18.66 -46.42 -15.63
CA ALA A 357 -18.91 -47.05 -16.93
C ALA A 357 -20.20 -46.56 -17.59
N GLU A 358 -21.26 -46.27 -16.82
CA GLU A 358 -22.48 -45.64 -17.34
C GLU A 358 -22.22 -44.22 -17.85
N LEU A 359 -21.43 -43.42 -17.11
CA LEU A 359 -20.98 -42.11 -17.60
C LEU A 359 -20.14 -42.24 -18.87
N ALA A 360 -19.18 -43.16 -18.90
CA ALA A 360 -18.32 -43.43 -20.07
C ALA A 360 -19.16 -43.79 -21.31
N GLU A 361 -20.21 -44.60 -21.15
CA GLU A 361 -21.09 -44.99 -22.26
C GLU A 361 -21.96 -43.82 -22.75
N ARG A 362 -22.40 -42.92 -21.85
CA ARG A 362 -23.09 -41.68 -22.25
C ARG A 362 -22.17 -40.75 -23.03
N LEU A 363 -20.93 -40.58 -22.57
CA LEU A 363 -19.91 -39.80 -23.28
C LEU A 363 -19.65 -40.38 -24.68
N ARG A 364 -19.45 -41.69 -24.76
CA ARG A 364 -19.25 -42.41 -26.02
C ARG A 364 -20.37 -42.18 -27.02
N LYS A 365 -21.62 -42.38 -26.57
CA LYS A 365 -22.81 -42.15 -27.41
C LYS A 365 -22.96 -40.69 -27.81
N GLY A 366 -22.68 -39.76 -26.90
CA GLY A 366 -22.68 -38.33 -27.17
C GLY A 366 -21.73 -37.96 -28.31
N VAL A 367 -20.48 -38.43 -28.23
CA VAL A 367 -19.48 -38.20 -29.29
C VAL A 367 -19.86 -38.90 -30.60
N ALA A 368 -20.32 -40.17 -30.54
CA ALA A 368 -20.73 -40.91 -31.73
C ALA A 368 -21.94 -40.30 -32.45
N SER A 369 -22.73 -39.47 -31.75
CA SER A 369 -23.85 -38.73 -32.34
C SER A 369 -23.47 -37.37 -32.93
N LEU A 370 -22.20 -36.95 -32.82
CA LEU A 370 -21.72 -35.72 -33.44
C LEU A 370 -21.60 -35.90 -34.95
N GLU A 371 -22.32 -35.06 -35.69
CA GLU A 371 -22.09 -34.86 -37.13
C GLU A 371 -21.26 -33.60 -37.32
N LEU A 372 -19.95 -33.77 -37.50
CA LEU A 372 -19.04 -32.66 -37.78
C LEU A 372 -19.01 -32.39 -39.28
N THR A 373 -19.18 -31.12 -39.64
CA THR A 373 -19.37 -30.68 -41.04
C THR A 373 -18.23 -31.09 -41.97
N GLU A 374 -16.99 -31.14 -41.47
CA GLU A 374 -15.80 -31.45 -42.28
C GLU A 374 -15.39 -32.93 -42.21
N THR A 375 -15.50 -33.56 -41.05
CA THR A 375 -14.92 -34.88 -40.79
C THR A 375 -15.95 -36.01 -40.74
N GLY A 376 -17.25 -35.68 -40.68
CA GLY A 376 -18.32 -36.64 -40.46
C GLY A 376 -18.36 -37.16 -39.02
N CYS A 377 -18.78 -38.41 -38.85
CA CYS A 377 -18.91 -39.04 -37.53
C CYS A 377 -17.53 -39.38 -36.94
N ILE A 378 -17.31 -39.01 -35.69
CA ILE A 378 -16.13 -39.36 -34.89
C ILE A 378 -16.56 -40.32 -33.77
N THR A 379 -15.68 -41.23 -33.36
CA THR A 379 -15.92 -42.11 -32.21
C THR A 379 -14.79 -41.99 -31.20
N ILE A 380 -15.06 -42.39 -29.95
CA ILE A 380 -14.06 -42.48 -28.90
C ILE A 380 -14.06 -43.89 -28.29
N SER A 381 -12.88 -44.34 -27.92
CA SER A 381 -12.68 -45.54 -27.10
C SER A 381 -12.40 -45.12 -25.66
N LEU A 382 -12.92 -45.87 -24.67
CA LEU A 382 -12.78 -45.51 -23.26
C LEU A 382 -12.35 -46.71 -22.42
N GLY A 383 -11.43 -46.46 -21.48
CA GLY A 383 -11.05 -47.38 -20.42
C GLY A 383 -11.45 -46.83 -19.06
N VAL A 384 -12.10 -47.65 -18.23
CA VAL A 384 -12.61 -47.24 -16.91
C VAL A 384 -11.97 -48.08 -15.83
N ALA A 385 -11.48 -47.45 -14.76
CA ALA A 385 -10.94 -48.14 -13.59
C ALA A 385 -11.46 -47.50 -12.30
N GLU A 386 -11.85 -48.33 -11.33
CA GLU A 386 -12.14 -47.91 -9.96
C GLU A 386 -10.89 -48.01 -9.10
N LEU A 387 -10.68 -47.05 -8.21
CA LEU A 387 -9.54 -47.03 -7.28
C LEU A 387 -9.60 -48.21 -6.31
N GLU A 388 -8.51 -48.98 -6.27
CA GLU A 388 -8.36 -50.11 -5.35
C GLU A 388 -7.66 -49.70 -4.04
N SER A 389 -7.81 -50.52 -3.00
CA SER A 389 -7.19 -50.26 -1.69
C SER A 389 -5.67 -50.26 -1.79
N GLY A 390 -5.04 -49.19 -1.29
CA GLY A 390 -3.58 -49.02 -1.31
C GLY A 390 -3.00 -48.64 -2.68
N GLU A 391 -3.85 -48.42 -3.68
CA GLU A 391 -3.41 -48.11 -5.03
C GLU A 391 -2.88 -46.66 -5.17
N THR A 392 -1.93 -46.45 -6.09
CA THR A 392 -1.37 -45.14 -6.45
C THR A 392 -2.04 -44.55 -7.69
N ALA A 393 -1.91 -43.23 -7.90
CA ALA A 393 -2.40 -42.57 -9.10
C ALA A 393 -1.84 -43.21 -10.40
N ALA A 394 -0.54 -43.52 -10.41
CA ALA A 394 0.13 -44.10 -11.57
C ALA A 394 -0.41 -45.50 -11.92
N SER A 395 -0.65 -46.35 -10.93
CA SER A 395 -1.20 -47.69 -11.16
C SER A 395 -2.67 -47.65 -11.59
N LEU A 396 -3.47 -46.72 -11.04
CA LEU A 396 -4.86 -46.50 -11.45
C LEU A 396 -4.94 -46.07 -12.92
N ILE A 397 -4.13 -45.08 -13.31
CA ILE A 397 -4.01 -44.63 -14.71
C ILE A 397 -3.60 -45.81 -15.60
N GLN A 398 -2.61 -46.61 -15.18
CA GLN A 398 -2.14 -47.76 -15.96
C GLN A 398 -3.24 -48.83 -16.17
N ARG A 399 -4.10 -49.08 -15.19
CA ARG A 399 -5.23 -50.02 -15.35
C ARG A 399 -6.28 -49.47 -16.30
N ALA A 400 -6.63 -48.18 -16.17
CA ALA A 400 -7.55 -47.53 -17.11
C ALA A 400 -6.99 -47.52 -18.54
N ASP A 401 -5.70 -47.27 -18.71
CA ASP A 401 -5.02 -47.28 -20.02
C ASP A 401 -5.01 -48.68 -20.65
N LYS A 402 -4.76 -49.74 -19.86
CA LYS A 402 -4.89 -51.12 -20.33
C LYS A 402 -6.30 -51.43 -20.81
N ALA A 403 -7.33 -50.95 -20.11
CA ALA A 403 -8.73 -51.12 -20.52
C ALA A 403 -9.00 -50.35 -21.84
N LEU A 404 -8.53 -49.11 -21.95
CA LEU A 404 -8.63 -48.32 -23.19
C LEU A 404 -7.95 -49.03 -24.37
N TYR A 405 -6.78 -49.62 -24.16
CA TYR A 405 -6.09 -50.39 -25.18
C TYR A 405 -6.91 -51.62 -25.63
N GLN A 406 -7.59 -52.31 -24.70
CA GLN A 406 -8.51 -53.38 -25.07
C GLN A 406 -9.72 -52.87 -25.87
N ALA A 407 -10.27 -51.71 -25.51
CA ALA A 407 -11.36 -51.08 -26.27
C ALA A 407 -10.95 -50.84 -27.72
N LYS A 408 -9.73 -50.33 -27.93
CA LYS A 408 -9.15 -50.13 -29.27
C LYS A 408 -8.95 -51.43 -30.05
N ARG A 409 -8.53 -52.52 -29.38
CA ARG A 409 -8.32 -53.84 -30.01
C ARG A 409 -9.61 -54.56 -30.36
N LEU A 410 -10.66 -54.39 -29.55
CA LEU A 410 -11.95 -55.05 -29.70
C LEU A 410 -12.92 -54.30 -30.64
N GLY A 411 -12.38 -53.48 -31.55
CA GLY A 411 -13.14 -52.82 -32.60
C GLY A 411 -13.41 -51.33 -32.39
N ARG A 412 -12.83 -50.69 -31.36
CA ARG A 412 -13.02 -49.25 -31.05
C ARG A 412 -14.47 -48.89 -30.74
N ASN A 413 -14.76 -47.60 -30.56
CA ASN A 413 -16.10 -47.08 -30.26
C ASN A 413 -16.81 -47.87 -29.14
N ARG A 414 -16.12 -48.09 -28.02
CA ARG A 414 -16.62 -48.89 -26.90
C ARG A 414 -15.99 -48.49 -25.58
N VAL A 415 -16.62 -48.92 -24.49
CA VAL A 415 -16.13 -48.80 -23.12
C VAL A 415 -15.62 -50.17 -22.68
N GLU A 416 -14.39 -50.22 -22.17
CA GLU A 416 -13.85 -51.38 -21.47
C GLU A 416 -13.55 -51.04 -20.01
N ARG A 417 -13.69 -52.03 -19.14
CA ARG A 417 -13.49 -51.88 -17.69
C ARG A 417 -12.19 -52.59 -17.31
N ALA A 418 -11.40 -51.97 -16.46
CA ALA A 418 -10.27 -52.63 -15.83
C ALA A 418 -10.79 -53.77 -14.94
N SER A 419 -10.26 -54.96 -15.19
CA SER A 419 -10.56 -56.20 -14.47
C SER A 419 -9.78 -56.31 -13.17
#